data_AF-A0A8J6XCM2-F1
#
_entry.id   AF-A0A8J6XCM2-F1
#
_cell.length_a   1.000
_cell.length_b   1.000
_cell.length_c   1.000
_cell.angle_alpha   90.00
_cell.angle_beta   90.00
_cell.angle_gamma   90.00
#
_symmetry.space_group_name_H-M   'P 1'
#
loop_
_entity.id
_entity.type
_entity.pdbx_description
1 polymer ?
#
loop_
_entity_poly.entity_id
_entity_poly.type
_entity_poly.pdbx_seq_one_letter_code
_entity_poly.pdbx_strand_id
1 'polypeptide(L)'
;MKEYFHSFLSYCSMGLIGLSLFAQTNINTKPVNSETQSTQISTKVAKTESKSEPELVKTPLLANQPVVKINQPQRTLSLAITVDDPSFLKVQPGEEITVGQVISDNTIERDRLNKQRSAIELQIKNLQSKDIPKPVVPEKLLPAKVLPAADYTEEKANIVQAQMKLTQAQLILASRTP
;
A
#
# COMPACT_ATOMS: atom_id res chain seq x y z
N MET A 1 4.24 48.49 27.90
CA MET A 1 4.19 47.02 27.63
C MET A 1 3.25 46.30 28.61
N LYS A 2 1.94 46.59 28.60
CA LYS A 2 0.96 45.88 29.47
C LYS A 2 -0.29 45.38 28.75
N GLU A 3 -0.44 45.66 27.44
CA GLU A 3 -1.67 45.32 26.72
C GLU A 3 -1.61 44.00 25.93
N TYR A 4 -0.42 43.41 25.75
CA TYR A 4 -0.27 42.16 25.00
C TYR A 4 -0.55 40.89 25.83
N PHE A 5 -0.54 40.97 27.16
CA PHE A 5 -0.72 39.80 28.03
C PHE A 5 -2.18 39.34 28.13
N HIS A 6 -3.16 40.24 28.01
CA HIS A 6 -4.57 39.87 28.10
C HIS A 6 -5.09 39.13 26.87
N SER A 7 -4.58 39.44 25.68
CA SER A 7 -4.94 38.70 24.45
C SER A 7 -4.39 37.27 24.46
N PHE A 8 -3.17 37.05 24.98
CA PHE A 8 -2.60 35.70 25.06
C PHE A 8 -3.34 34.80 26.06
N LEU A 9 -3.75 35.34 27.21
CA LEU A 9 -4.46 34.57 28.23
C LEU A 9 -5.90 34.20 27.81
N SER A 10 -6.54 35.03 26.97
CA SER A 10 -7.87 34.75 26.43
C SER A 10 -7.88 33.69 25.32
N TYR A 11 -6.78 33.55 24.56
CA TYR A 11 -6.70 32.55 23.49
C TYR A 11 -6.27 31.16 23.99
N CYS A 12 -5.65 31.07 25.16
CA CYS A 12 -5.22 29.80 25.74
C CYS A 12 -6.39 29.00 26.36
N SER A 13 -7.47 29.66 26.81
CA SER A 13 -8.64 29.00 27.41
C SER A 13 -9.61 28.40 26.38
N MET A 14 -9.62 28.90 25.15
CA MET A 14 -10.46 28.34 24.07
C MET A 14 -9.85 27.06 23.44
N GLY A 15 -8.54 26.83 23.59
CA GLY A 15 -7.86 25.63 23.06
C GLY A 15 -8.03 24.38 23.92
N LEU A 16 -8.25 24.51 25.23
CA LEU A 16 -8.29 23.37 26.17
C LEU A 16 -9.69 22.76 26.34
N ILE A 17 -10.75 23.53 26.10
CA ILE A 17 -12.14 23.03 26.22
C ILE A 17 -12.49 22.09 25.05
N GLY A 18 -11.79 22.20 23.91
CA GLY A 18 -11.98 21.32 22.76
C GLY A 18 -11.38 19.92 22.91
N LEU A 19 -10.45 19.71 23.85
CA LEU A 19 -9.70 18.44 23.96
C LEU A 19 -10.31 17.46 24.97
N SER A 20 -11.19 17.91 25.86
CA SER A 20 -11.78 17.06 26.92
C SER A 20 -13.03 16.29 26.50
N LEU A 21 -13.59 16.52 25.31
CA LEU A 21 -14.84 15.87 24.85
C LEU A 21 -14.62 14.72 23.85
N PHE A 22 -13.39 14.39 23.48
CA PHE A 22 -13.10 13.34 22.49
C PHE A 22 -12.61 12.00 23.11
N ALA A 23 -12.41 11.93 24.43
CA ALA A 23 -11.75 10.79 25.08
C ALA A 23 -12.69 9.70 25.64
N GLN A 24 -14.02 9.82 25.48
CA GLN A 24 -14.97 8.86 26.07
C GLN A 24 -15.97 8.36 25.04
N THR A 25 -15.56 7.37 24.25
CA THR A 25 -16.40 6.25 23.78
C THR A 25 -15.52 5.30 22.97
N ASN A 26 -14.84 4.39 23.65
CA ASN A 26 -14.24 3.24 22.96
C ASN A 26 -14.33 1.98 23.83
N ILE A 27 -15.17 1.05 23.35
CA ILE A 27 -15.10 -0.42 23.40
C ILE A 27 -15.11 -1.15 24.76
N ASN A 28 -16.30 -1.67 25.06
CA ASN A 28 -16.49 -2.92 25.79
C ASN A 28 -16.50 -4.06 24.75
N THR A 29 -15.50 -4.94 24.78
CA THR A 29 -15.52 -6.22 24.04
C THR A 29 -15.09 -7.34 24.97
N LYS A 30 -16.06 -8.17 25.39
CA LYS A 30 -15.81 -9.52 25.88
C LYS A 30 -15.82 -10.49 24.69
N PRO A 31 -14.92 -11.48 24.63
CA PRO A 31 -14.97 -12.53 23.62
C PRO A 31 -15.98 -13.61 24.03
N VAL A 32 -16.95 -13.91 23.16
CA VAL A 32 -17.81 -15.08 23.28
C VAL A 32 -17.39 -16.06 22.21
N ASN A 33 -16.83 -17.19 22.67
CA ASN A 33 -16.64 -18.41 21.90
C ASN A 33 -18.01 -18.89 21.40
N SER A 34 -18.07 -19.38 20.17
CA SER A 34 -19.20 -20.19 19.72
C SER A 34 -18.70 -21.28 18.80
N GLU A 35 -19.16 -22.47 19.12
CA GLU A 35 -18.68 -23.77 18.70
C GLU A 35 -19.01 -24.05 17.23
N THR A 36 -18.05 -24.63 16.53
CA THR A 36 -18.24 -25.23 15.22
C THR A 36 -19.12 -26.47 15.36
N GLN A 37 -20.37 -26.41 14.90
CA GLN A 37 -21.16 -27.60 14.61
C GLN A 37 -21.20 -27.83 13.10
N SER A 38 -20.45 -28.84 12.67
CA SER A 38 -20.47 -29.40 11.32
C SER A 38 -21.65 -30.36 11.20
N THR A 39 -22.43 -30.25 10.14
CA THR A 39 -23.19 -31.41 9.63
C THR A 39 -23.10 -31.43 8.10
N GLN A 40 -22.54 -32.54 7.62
CA GLN A 40 -22.32 -32.88 6.23
C GLN A 40 -23.62 -33.35 5.60
N ILE A 41 -23.95 -32.92 4.37
CA ILE A 41 -24.56 -33.83 3.38
C ILE A 41 -24.12 -33.45 1.96
N SER A 42 -23.61 -34.44 1.26
CA SER A 42 -23.15 -34.45 -0.13
C SER A 42 -24.32 -34.73 -1.08
N THR A 43 -24.41 -34.06 -2.24
CA THR A 43 -24.37 -34.74 -3.56
C THR A 43 -24.41 -33.80 -4.77
N LYS A 44 -23.36 -33.97 -5.59
CA LYS A 44 -23.27 -34.00 -7.06
C LYS A 44 -23.76 -32.82 -7.91
N VAL A 45 -22.74 -32.12 -8.41
CA VAL A 45 -22.71 -31.28 -9.62
C VAL A 45 -22.62 -32.15 -10.89
N ALA A 46 -23.38 -31.78 -11.92
CA ALA A 46 -23.08 -31.99 -13.34
C ALA A 46 -23.57 -30.70 -14.04
N LYS A 47 -22.73 -29.73 -14.42
CA LYS A 47 -21.78 -29.62 -15.54
C LYS A 47 -22.30 -30.14 -16.88
N THR A 48 -22.75 -29.23 -17.74
CA THR A 48 -22.38 -29.24 -19.16
C THR A 48 -22.33 -27.81 -19.71
N GLU A 49 -21.14 -27.42 -20.14
CA GLU A 49 -20.80 -26.23 -20.93
C GLU A 49 -21.28 -26.36 -22.38
N SER A 50 -21.54 -25.25 -23.07
CA SER A 50 -21.17 -24.98 -24.48
C SER A 50 -21.90 -23.70 -24.95
N LYS A 51 -21.24 -22.54 -25.01
CA LYS A 51 -20.43 -22.03 -26.14
C LYS A 51 -21.29 -21.52 -27.30
N SER A 52 -21.37 -20.18 -27.43
CA SER A 52 -20.85 -19.42 -28.60
C SER A 52 -21.33 -17.97 -28.54
N GLU A 53 -20.36 -17.06 -28.57
CA GLU A 53 -20.44 -15.60 -28.77
C GLU A 53 -20.49 -15.28 -30.30
N PRO A 54 -20.48 -14.02 -30.77
CA PRO A 54 -21.64 -13.23 -31.18
C PRO A 54 -21.58 -12.82 -32.68
N GLU A 55 -22.68 -12.35 -33.29
CA GLU A 55 -22.57 -11.37 -34.39
C GLU A 55 -23.86 -10.56 -34.64
N LEU A 56 -23.76 -9.27 -34.29
CA LEU A 56 -24.16 -8.08 -35.04
C LEU A 56 -25.43 -8.09 -35.93
N VAL A 57 -26.50 -7.41 -35.50
CA VAL A 57 -27.23 -6.42 -36.35
C VAL A 57 -27.83 -5.31 -35.46
N LYS A 58 -27.37 -4.07 -35.68
CA LYS A 58 -28.01 -2.84 -35.19
C LYS A 58 -28.95 -2.31 -36.28
N THR A 59 -30.24 -2.15 -35.98
CA THR A 59 -31.14 -1.22 -36.69
C THR A 59 -32.22 -0.72 -35.70
N PRO A 60 -32.66 0.55 -35.76
CA PRO A 60 -33.15 1.29 -34.60
C PRO A 60 -34.67 1.33 -34.44
N LEU A 61 -35.07 1.59 -33.18
CA LEU A 61 -36.29 2.27 -32.70
C LEU A 61 -37.57 2.08 -33.52
N LEU A 62 -38.45 1.21 -33.01
CA LEU A 62 -39.90 1.40 -33.16
C LEU A 62 -40.52 1.55 -31.77
N ALA A 63 -41.08 2.73 -31.56
CA ALA A 63 -41.87 3.12 -30.42
C ALA A 63 -43.07 2.18 -30.21
N ASN A 64 -43.52 2.12 -28.95
CA ASN A 64 -44.80 1.58 -28.50
C ASN A 64 -44.90 0.05 -28.48
N GLN A 65 -44.14 -0.58 -27.59
CA GLN A 65 -44.61 -1.85 -27.03
C GLN A 65 -45.70 -1.54 -26.00
N PRO A 66 -46.89 -2.17 -26.07
CA PRO A 66 -47.83 -2.12 -24.97
C PRO A 66 -47.12 -2.69 -23.75
N VAL A 67 -47.13 -1.96 -22.64
CA VAL A 67 -46.86 -2.54 -21.32
C VAL A 67 -47.92 -3.62 -21.16
N VAL A 68 -47.55 -4.85 -21.50
CA VAL A 68 -48.36 -6.03 -21.21
C VAL A 68 -48.35 -6.08 -19.68
N LYS A 69 -49.40 -5.50 -19.08
CA LYS A 69 -49.78 -5.80 -17.71
C LYS A 69 -50.14 -7.27 -17.74
N ILE A 70 -49.13 -8.11 -17.52
CA ILE A 70 -49.33 -9.53 -17.31
C ILE A 70 -50.18 -9.58 -16.06
N ASN A 71 -51.47 -9.85 -16.22
CA ASN A 71 -52.43 -10.00 -15.15
C ASN A 71 -52.12 -11.35 -14.49
N GLN A 72 -50.95 -11.43 -13.85
CA GLN A 72 -50.50 -12.59 -13.12
C GLN A 72 -51.41 -12.70 -11.90
N PRO A 73 -51.95 -13.89 -11.60
CA PRO A 73 -52.65 -14.08 -10.34
C PRO A 73 -51.73 -13.63 -9.21
N GLN A 74 -52.28 -12.93 -8.22
CA GLN A 74 -51.56 -12.54 -7.00
C GLN A 74 -50.99 -13.83 -6.38
N ARG A 75 -49.72 -14.11 -6.71
CA ARG A 75 -49.05 -15.34 -6.33
C ARG A 75 -48.39 -15.11 -5.00
N THR A 76 -48.79 -15.88 -4.00
CA THR A 76 -48.09 -15.91 -2.72
C THR A 76 -46.73 -16.55 -2.94
N LEU A 77 -45.66 -15.77 -2.77
CA LEU A 77 -44.29 -16.26 -2.86
C LEU A 77 -43.82 -16.65 -1.46
N SER A 78 -43.41 -17.91 -1.30
CA SER A 78 -42.77 -18.39 -0.06
C SER A 78 -41.26 -18.44 -0.29
N LEU A 79 -40.51 -17.70 0.53
CA LEU A 79 -39.05 -17.54 0.43
C LEU A 79 -38.44 -17.94 1.77
N ALA A 80 -37.39 -18.76 1.74
CA ALA A 80 -36.54 -19.02 2.89
C ALA A 80 -35.23 -18.22 2.72
N ILE A 81 -34.96 -17.30 3.64
CA ILE A 81 -33.83 -16.37 3.55
C ILE A 81 -32.99 -16.53 4.80
N THR A 82 -31.70 -16.77 4.61
CA THR A 82 -30.72 -16.76 5.69
C THR A 82 -30.06 -15.38 5.72
N VAL A 83 -30.16 -14.72 6.86
CA VAL A 83 -29.54 -13.41 7.12
C VAL A 83 -28.74 -13.50 8.41
N ASP A 84 -27.67 -12.73 8.51
CA ASP A 84 -26.82 -12.71 9.71
C ASP A 84 -27.58 -12.15 10.93
N ASP A 85 -28.40 -11.12 10.71
CA ASP A 85 -29.28 -10.52 11.71
C ASP A 85 -30.66 -10.24 11.10
N PRO A 86 -31.78 -10.63 11.76
CA PRO A 86 -33.13 -10.38 11.27
C PRO A 86 -33.46 -8.88 11.11
N SER A 87 -32.78 -7.98 11.83
CA SER A 87 -32.96 -6.53 11.70
C SER A 87 -32.55 -5.97 10.33
N PHE A 88 -31.78 -6.72 9.55
CA PHE A 88 -31.39 -6.34 8.19
C PHE A 88 -32.49 -6.61 7.15
N LEU A 89 -33.54 -7.36 7.51
CA LEU A 89 -34.69 -7.57 6.64
C LEU A 89 -35.44 -6.25 6.46
N LYS A 90 -35.69 -5.89 5.20
CA LYS A 90 -36.37 -4.65 4.80
C LYS A 90 -37.84 -4.85 4.46
N VAL A 91 -38.29 -6.09 4.42
CA VAL A 91 -39.67 -6.47 4.08
C VAL A 91 -40.28 -7.27 5.22
N GLN A 92 -41.59 -7.17 5.35
CA GLN A 92 -42.37 -7.92 6.34
C GLN A 92 -43.11 -9.12 5.70
N PRO A 93 -43.43 -10.17 6.47
CA PRO A 93 -44.27 -11.25 5.98
C PRO A 93 -45.62 -10.74 5.49
N GLY A 94 -46.00 -11.15 4.27
CA GLY A 94 -47.26 -10.72 3.63
C GLY A 94 -47.18 -9.39 2.88
N GLU A 95 -46.03 -8.73 2.87
CA GLU A 95 -45.80 -7.53 2.06
C GLU A 95 -45.71 -7.87 0.56
N GLU A 96 -46.25 -6.99 -0.29
CA GLU A 96 -46.10 -7.10 -1.74
C GLU A 96 -44.69 -6.65 -2.15
N ILE A 97 -43.92 -7.56 -2.75
CA ILE A 97 -42.57 -7.30 -3.23
C ILE A 97 -42.55 -7.12 -4.74
N THR A 98 -41.80 -6.12 -5.21
CA THR A 98 -41.60 -5.86 -6.64
C THR A 98 -40.25 -6.38 -7.12
N VAL A 99 -40.16 -6.66 -8.43
CA VAL A 99 -38.89 -7.09 -9.03
C VAL A 99 -37.85 -5.97 -8.91
N GLY A 100 -36.71 -6.28 -8.30
CA GLY A 100 -35.63 -5.32 -8.05
C GLY A 100 -35.64 -4.71 -6.65
N GLN A 101 -36.66 -4.99 -5.84
CA GLN A 101 -36.69 -4.57 -4.44
C GLN A 101 -35.66 -5.33 -3.61
N VAL A 102 -34.96 -4.61 -2.72
CA VAL A 102 -33.97 -5.19 -1.81
C VAL A 102 -34.68 -5.77 -0.59
N ILE A 103 -34.52 -7.07 -0.37
CA ILE A 103 -35.19 -7.82 0.69
C ILE A 103 -34.40 -7.79 2.02
N SER A 104 -33.07 -7.78 1.93
CA SER A 104 -32.16 -7.67 3.07
C SER A 104 -30.96 -6.80 2.70
N ASP A 105 -30.58 -5.89 3.59
CA ASP A 105 -29.38 -5.06 3.43
C ASP A 105 -28.82 -4.62 4.77
N ASN A 106 -27.55 -4.94 5.02
CA ASN A 106 -26.78 -4.35 6.10
C ASN A 106 -26.19 -3.02 5.65
N THR A 107 -27.02 -2.00 5.69
CA THR A 107 -26.66 -0.65 5.24
C THR A 107 -25.50 -0.06 6.04
N ILE A 108 -25.40 -0.37 7.34
CA ILE A 108 -24.35 0.16 8.22
C ILE A 108 -22.97 -0.38 7.81
N GLU A 109 -22.84 -1.69 7.65
CA GLU A 109 -21.57 -2.29 7.23
C GLU A 109 -21.22 -1.92 5.81
N ARG A 110 -22.20 -1.88 4.89
CA ARG A 110 -21.96 -1.41 3.52
C ARG A 110 -21.38 0.00 3.50
N ASP A 111 -21.96 0.92 4.27
CA ASP A 111 -21.51 2.30 4.33
C ASP A 111 -20.13 2.42 4.99
N ARG A 112 -19.86 1.63 6.03
CA ARG A 112 -18.53 1.53 6.67
C ARG A 112 -17.47 1.09 5.65
N LEU A 113 -17.74 0.01 4.92
CA LEU A 113 -16.83 -0.54 3.91
C LEU A 113 -16.63 0.42 2.73
N ASN A 114 -17.68 1.10 2.29
CA ASN A 114 -17.57 2.10 1.22
C ASN A 114 -16.68 3.29 1.63
N LYS A 115 -16.83 3.77 2.88
CA LYS A 115 -15.95 4.81 3.43
C LYS A 115 -14.50 4.33 3.47
N GLN A 116 -14.25 3.12 3.98
CA GLN A 116 -12.91 2.53 4.00
C GLN A 116 -12.30 2.42 2.60
N ARG A 117 -13.07 1.92 1.62
CA ARG A 117 -12.64 1.83 0.22
C ARG A 117 -12.22 3.19 -0.32
N SER A 118 -13.08 4.21 -0.17
CA SER A 118 -12.81 5.56 -0.68
C SER A 118 -11.57 6.21 -0.03
N ALA A 119 -11.33 5.94 1.25
CA ALA A 119 -10.16 6.43 1.96
C ALA A 119 -8.87 5.80 1.42
N ILE A 120 -8.89 4.49 1.16
CA ILE A 120 -7.76 3.75 0.59
C ILE A 120 -7.49 4.22 -0.85
N GLU A 121 -8.53 4.39 -1.67
CA GLU A 121 -8.40 4.90 -3.03
C GLU A 121 -7.73 6.29 -3.05
N LEU A 122 -8.11 7.18 -2.12
CA LEU A 122 -7.48 8.49 -1.98
C LEU A 122 -6.01 8.38 -1.58
N GLN A 123 -5.67 7.47 -0.67
CA GLN A 123 -4.28 7.23 -0.28
C GLN A 123 -3.45 6.75 -1.48
N ILE A 124 -3.96 5.78 -2.25
CA ILE A 124 -3.31 5.28 -3.45
C ILE A 124 -3.09 6.43 -4.45
N LYS A 125 -4.13 7.22 -4.71
CA LYS A 125 -4.04 8.38 -5.61
C LYS A 125 -2.99 9.38 -5.16
N ASN A 126 -2.95 9.68 -3.85
CA ASN A 126 -1.97 10.61 -3.27
C ASN A 126 -0.53 10.09 -3.36
N LEU A 127 -0.34 8.77 -3.27
CA LEU A 127 0.98 8.16 -3.46
C LEU A 127 1.41 8.18 -4.92
N GLN A 128 0.48 7.88 -5.83
CA GLN A 128 0.73 7.90 -7.27
C GLN A 128 0.94 9.31 -7.84
N SER A 129 0.31 10.34 -7.24
CA SER A 129 0.44 11.72 -7.69
C SER A 129 1.72 12.39 -7.22
N LYS A 130 2.45 11.80 -6.26
CA LYS A 130 3.70 12.36 -5.74
C LYS A 130 4.84 11.90 -6.64
N ASP A 131 5.50 12.85 -7.27
CA ASP A 131 6.75 12.58 -7.98
C ASP A 131 7.85 12.26 -6.97
N ILE A 132 8.55 11.13 -7.16
CA ILE A 132 9.65 10.72 -6.29
C ILE A 132 10.93 11.32 -6.88
N PRO A 133 11.61 12.24 -6.17
CA PRO A 133 12.83 12.83 -6.69
C PRO A 133 13.87 11.73 -6.92
N LYS A 134 14.52 11.78 -8.09
CA LYS A 134 15.59 10.84 -8.40
C LYS A 134 16.74 11.05 -7.40
N PRO A 135 17.40 9.96 -6.95
CA PRO A 135 18.60 10.08 -6.14
C PRO A 135 19.65 10.97 -6.82
N VAL A 136 20.32 11.80 -6.02
CA VAL A 136 21.45 12.59 -6.52
C VAL A 136 22.58 11.63 -6.86
N VAL A 137 23.03 11.66 -8.11
CA VAL A 137 24.19 10.86 -8.55
C VAL A 137 25.44 11.45 -7.89
N PRO A 138 26.32 10.63 -7.28
CA PRO A 138 27.54 11.13 -6.66
C PRO A 138 28.41 11.83 -7.70
N GLU A 139 29.03 12.93 -7.27
CA GLU A 139 29.98 13.66 -8.10
C GLU A 139 31.16 12.76 -8.47
N LYS A 140 31.58 12.82 -9.74
CA LYS A 140 32.71 12.02 -10.23
C LYS A 140 33.97 12.48 -9.50
N LEU A 141 34.65 11.53 -8.84
CA LEU A 141 35.94 11.79 -8.19
C LEU A 141 36.91 12.46 -9.17
N LEU A 142 37.53 13.55 -8.72
CA LEU A 142 38.60 14.21 -9.47
C LEU A 142 39.74 13.22 -9.68
N PRO A 143 40.41 13.25 -10.86
CA PRO A 143 41.57 12.40 -11.09
C PRO A 143 42.63 12.66 -10.03
N ALA A 144 43.10 11.61 -9.38
CA ALA A 144 44.12 11.72 -8.35
C ALA A 144 45.39 12.36 -8.95
N LYS A 145 45.97 13.33 -8.23
CA LYS A 145 47.27 13.89 -8.58
C LYS A 145 48.32 12.78 -8.46
N VAL A 146 48.92 12.39 -9.58
CA VAL A 146 49.99 11.38 -9.59
C VAL A 146 51.21 11.97 -8.88
N LEU A 147 51.75 11.22 -7.91
CA LEU A 147 52.98 11.59 -7.23
C LEU A 147 54.17 11.43 -8.19
N PRO A 148 55.21 12.26 -8.09
CA PRO A 148 56.43 12.05 -8.87
C PRO A 148 57.03 10.68 -8.55
N ALA A 149 57.72 10.08 -9.54
CA ALA A 149 58.43 8.83 -9.33
C ALA A 149 59.51 9.01 -8.24
N ALA A 150 59.78 7.95 -7.48
CA ALA A 150 60.84 7.95 -6.50
C ALA A 150 62.19 8.25 -7.17
N ASP A 151 62.94 9.19 -6.60
CA ASP A 151 64.31 9.51 -7.00
C ASP A 151 65.27 8.72 -6.12
N TYR A 152 66.23 8.03 -6.74
CA TYR A 152 67.24 7.19 -6.08
C TYR A 152 68.67 7.61 -6.45
N THR A 153 68.87 8.87 -6.85
CA THR A 153 70.17 9.37 -7.31
C THR A 153 71.24 9.31 -6.21
N GLU A 154 70.88 9.65 -4.96
CA GLU A 154 71.79 9.62 -3.82
C GLU A 154 72.17 8.18 -3.44
N GLU A 155 71.20 7.27 -3.36
CA GLU A 155 71.43 5.86 -3.04
C GLU A 155 72.31 5.20 -4.09
N LYS A 156 72.08 5.49 -5.38
CA LYS A 156 72.94 5.02 -6.47
C LYS A 156 74.36 5.56 -6.33
N ALA A 157 74.54 6.85 -6.01
CA ALA A 157 75.86 7.42 -5.80
C ALA A 157 76.58 6.74 -4.62
N ASN A 158 75.88 6.47 -3.52
CA ASN A 158 76.41 5.78 -2.36
C ASN A 158 76.83 4.34 -2.67
N ILE A 159 76.03 3.61 -3.46
CA ILE A 159 76.38 2.26 -3.94
C ILE A 159 77.66 2.31 -4.78
N VAL A 160 77.77 3.24 -5.72
CA VAL A 160 78.95 3.40 -6.57
C VAL A 160 80.20 3.73 -5.74
N GLN A 161 80.07 4.63 -4.75
CA GLN A 161 81.16 4.95 -3.84
C GLN A 161 81.61 3.72 -3.03
N ALA A 162 80.66 2.94 -2.51
CA ALA A 162 80.96 1.71 -1.77
C ALA A 162 81.66 0.66 -2.66
N GLN A 163 81.20 0.49 -3.91
CA GLN A 163 81.83 -0.39 -4.89
C GLN A 163 83.26 0.05 -5.22
N MET A 164 83.49 1.35 -5.37
CA MET A 164 84.83 1.90 -5.60
C MET A 164 85.76 1.63 -4.41
N LYS A 165 85.29 1.81 -3.18
CA LYS A 165 86.06 1.48 -1.97
C LYS A 165 86.38 -0.01 -1.88
N LEU A 166 85.41 -0.87 -2.22
CA LEU A 166 85.57 -2.32 -2.22
C LEU A 166 86.63 -2.75 -3.23
N THR A 167 86.55 -2.28 -4.47
CA THR A 167 87.52 -2.61 -5.53
C THR A 167 88.93 -2.15 -5.17
N GLN A 168 89.09 -0.96 -4.60
CA GLN A 168 90.37 -0.49 -4.08
C GLN A 168 90.93 -1.40 -2.98
N ALA A 169 90.10 -1.78 -2.01
CA ALA A 169 90.51 -2.69 -0.95
C ALA A 169 90.95 -4.06 -1.49
N GLN A 170 90.22 -4.60 -2.48
CA GLN A 170 90.58 -5.86 -3.14
C GLN A 170 91.91 -5.78 -3.87
N LEU A 171 92.17 -4.69 -4.60
CA LEU A 171 93.46 -4.48 -5.28
C LEU A 171 94.62 -4.40 -4.29
N ILE A 172 94.44 -3.69 -3.18
CA ILE A 172 95.44 -3.62 -2.10
C ILE A 172 95.70 -5.02 -1.52
N LEU A 173 94.67 -5.80 -1.25
CA LEU A 173 94.83 -7.18 -0.76
C LEU A 173 95.57 -8.05 -1.77
N ALA A 174 95.16 -8.05 -3.04
CA ALA A 174 95.82 -8.81 -4.11
C ALA A 174 97.30 -8.43 -4.25
N SER A 175 97.66 -7.16 -4.07
CA SER A 175 99.05 -6.71 -4.10
C SER A 175 99.90 -7.17 -2.90
N ARG A 176 99.25 -7.58 -1.79
CA ARG A 176 99.93 -7.98 -0.53
C ARG A 176 100.05 -9.49 -0.36
N THR A 177 99.31 -10.28 -1.12
CA THR A 177 99.46 -11.74 -1.21
C THR A 177 100.42 -12.07 -2.36
N PRO A 178 101.63 -12.61 -2.08
CA PRO A 178 102.61 -13.00 -3.12
C PRO A 178 102.17 -14.23 -3.93
#